data_AF-A0A7X6TWW7-F1
#
_entry.id   AF-A0A7X6TWW7-F1
#
_cell.length_a   1.000
_cell.length_b   1.000
_cell.length_c   1.000
_cell.angle_alpha   90.00
_cell.angle_beta   90.00
_cell.angle_gamma   90.00
#
_symmetry.space_group_name_H-M   'P 1'
#
loop_
_entity.id
_entity.type
_entity.pdbx_description
1 polymer ?
#
loop_
_entity_poly.entity_id
_entity_poly.type
_entity_poly.pdbx_seq_one_letter_code
_entity_poly.pdbx_strand_id
1 'polypeptide(L)'
;MEQKNVRDMIRENIKAKKYFSDRAMPYFFMSMAFISVIVTFGIIYTLIFDSVKFFSQIPIKEIFSTDLNPLAQNPTFGFIPLITATLLVTLIAMLVAVPIGMAAAIHLSQFATERKRRILKPVLEVLAGIPTIVYGFFAYSFVTPLLAMLIPGLGAKNILSPG
;
A
#
# COMPACT_ATOMS: atom_id res chain seq x y z
N MET A 1 47.53 -8.41 45.77
CA MET A 1 46.97 -7.87 44.53
C MET A 1 45.60 -8.52 44.33
N GLU A 2 44.54 -7.78 44.59
CA GLU A 2 43.15 -8.28 44.61
C GLU A 2 42.66 -8.47 43.17
N GLN A 3 42.41 -9.72 42.76
CA GLN A 3 41.89 -10.00 41.42
C GLN A 3 40.42 -9.55 41.35
N LYS A 4 40.14 -8.45 40.65
CA LYS A 4 38.78 -8.07 40.28
C LYS A 4 38.14 -9.24 39.53
N ASN A 5 37.04 -9.75 40.05
CA ASN A 5 36.30 -10.84 39.46
C ASN A 5 35.75 -10.39 38.09
N VAL A 6 35.85 -11.23 37.06
CA VAL A 6 35.43 -10.90 35.68
C VAL A 6 33.98 -10.39 35.63
N ARG A 7 33.13 -10.89 36.55
CA ARG A 7 31.74 -10.45 36.72
C ARG A 7 31.62 -8.98 37.11
N ASP A 8 32.53 -8.48 37.93
CA ASP A 8 32.53 -7.08 38.39
C ASP A 8 33.05 -6.15 37.28
N MET A 9 34.05 -6.61 36.51
CA MET A 9 34.54 -5.88 35.32
C MET A 9 33.45 -5.74 34.24
N ILE A 10 32.63 -6.78 34.02
CA ILE A 10 31.50 -6.73 33.08
C ILE A 10 30.43 -5.73 33.57
N ARG A 11 30.10 -5.74 34.87
CA ARG A 11 29.12 -4.80 35.45
C ARG A 11 29.59 -3.34 35.39
N GLU A 12 30.88 -3.11 35.60
CA GLU A 12 31.49 -1.78 35.54
C GLU A 12 31.48 -1.24 34.10
N ASN A 13 31.81 -2.07 33.10
CA ASN A 13 31.76 -1.71 31.69
C ASN A 13 30.32 -1.46 31.16
N ILE A 14 29.33 -2.25 31.60
CA ILE A 14 27.92 -2.04 31.25
C ILE A 14 27.39 -0.73 31.86
N LYS A 15 27.77 -0.40 33.11
CA LYS A 15 27.42 0.87 33.75
C LYS A 15 28.12 2.08 33.11
N ALA A 16 29.37 1.92 32.67
CA ALA A 16 30.17 2.98 32.07
C ALA A 16 29.69 3.34 30.64
N LYS A 17 29.15 2.37 29.89
CA LYS A 17 28.51 2.59 28.57
C LYS A 17 27.02 2.93 28.71
N LYS A 18 26.68 3.96 29.48
CA LYS A 18 25.34 4.58 29.41
C LYS A 18 25.28 5.42 28.14
N TYR A 19 24.92 4.83 27.01
CA TYR A 19 24.73 5.58 25.78
C TYR A 19 23.58 6.55 25.97
N PHE A 20 23.78 7.82 25.62
CA PHE A 20 22.69 8.82 25.61
C PHE A 20 21.48 8.34 24.78
N SER A 21 21.77 7.56 23.73
CA SER A 21 20.78 6.85 22.91
C SER A 21 19.80 6.01 23.73
N ASP A 22 20.26 5.29 24.76
CA ASP A 22 19.38 4.41 25.56
C ASP A 22 18.34 5.20 26.35
N ARG A 23 18.63 6.47 26.63
CA ARG A 23 17.72 7.38 27.33
C ARG A 23 16.86 8.21 26.38
N ALA A 24 17.38 8.57 25.22
CA ALA A 24 16.68 9.39 24.22
C ALA A 24 15.70 8.56 23.36
N MET A 25 16.04 7.31 23.06
CA MET A 25 15.29 6.43 22.18
C MET A 25 13.84 6.16 22.66
N PRO A 26 13.56 5.95 23.96
CA PRO A 26 12.19 5.81 24.45
C PRO A 26 11.34 7.07 24.21
N TYR A 27 11.90 8.27 24.42
CA TYR A 27 11.17 9.52 24.18
C TYR A 27 10.94 9.77 22.69
N PHE A 28 11.91 9.43 21.84
CA PHE A 28 11.77 9.50 20.38
C PHE A 28 10.66 8.57 19.88
N PHE A 29 10.64 7.30 20.32
CA PHE A 29 9.57 6.39 19.91
C PHE A 29 8.20 6.79 20.51
N MET A 30 8.18 7.32 21.72
CA MET A 30 6.94 7.83 22.32
C MET A 30 6.40 9.03 21.52
N SER A 31 7.25 9.95 21.06
CA SER A 31 6.81 11.08 20.23
C SER A 31 6.32 10.61 18.86
N MET A 32 6.99 9.65 18.22
CA MET A 32 6.53 9.05 16.96
C MET A 32 5.18 8.35 17.13
N ALA A 33 4.99 7.59 18.21
CA ALA A 33 3.72 6.95 18.53
C ALA A 33 2.61 7.99 18.76
N PHE A 34 2.90 9.06 19.50
CA PHE A 34 1.95 10.14 19.76
C PHE A 34 1.55 10.89 18.48
N ILE A 35 2.52 11.20 17.61
CA ILE A 35 2.28 11.80 16.29
C ILE A 35 1.40 10.88 15.45
N SER A 36 1.68 9.57 15.40
CA SER A 36 0.88 8.59 14.66
C SER A 36 -0.58 8.58 15.11
N VAL A 37 -0.81 8.60 16.42
CA VAL A 37 -2.16 8.67 17.01
C VAL A 37 -2.85 9.98 16.64
N ILE A 38 -2.18 11.13 16.77
CA ILE A 38 -2.74 12.43 16.38
C ILE A 38 -3.11 12.45 14.89
N VAL A 39 -2.23 11.96 14.01
CA VAL A 39 -2.49 11.92 12.57
C VAL A 39 -3.69 11.03 12.27
N THR A 40 -3.82 9.89 12.95
CA THR A 40 -4.96 8.99 12.78
C THR A 40 -6.26 9.68 13.20
N PHE A 41 -6.29 10.37 14.34
CA PHE A 41 -7.44 11.18 14.73
C PHE A 41 -7.72 12.30 13.72
N GLY A 42 -6.68 12.94 13.18
CA GLY A 42 -6.80 13.94 12.12
C GLY A 42 -7.48 13.39 10.87
N ILE A 43 -7.05 12.21 10.39
CA ILE A 43 -7.64 11.53 9.24
C ILE A 43 -9.13 11.21 9.51
N ILE A 44 -9.44 10.66 10.69
CA ILE A 44 -10.84 10.35 11.06
C ILE A 44 -11.68 11.63 11.09
N TYR A 45 -11.16 12.70 11.70
CA TYR A 45 -11.83 13.99 11.78
C TYR A 45 -12.12 14.57 10.38
N THR A 46 -11.13 14.59 9.49
CA THR A 46 -11.31 15.08 8.12
C THR A 46 -12.33 14.23 7.36
N LEU A 47 -12.27 12.91 7.50
CA LEU A 47 -13.21 12.00 6.84
C LEU A 47 -14.65 12.24 7.30
N ILE A 48 -14.88 12.39 8.61
CA ILE A 48 -16.22 12.66 9.15
C ILE A 48 -16.72 14.02 8.65
N PHE A 49 -15.91 15.07 8.77
CA PHE A 49 -16.29 16.42 8.38
C PHE A 49 -16.63 16.52 6.89
N ASP A 50 -15.77 15.97 6.03
CA ASP A 50 -15.98 15.98 4.58
C ASP A 50 -17.17 15.10 4.19
N SER A 51 -17.39 13.97 4.87
CA SER A 51 -18.56 13.11 4.63
C SER A 51 -19.87 13.81 4.99
N VAL A 52 -19.93 14.50 6.15
CA VAL A 52 -21.13 15.26 6.54
C VAL A 52 -21.41 16.38 5.54
N LYS A 53 -20.38 17.10 5.09
CA LYS A 53 -20.51 18.14 4.07
C LYS A 53 -21.01 17.55 2.74
N PHE A 54 -20.50 16.40 2.33
CA PHE A 54 -20.94 15.68 1.14
C PHE A 54 -22.43 15.32 1.21
N PHE A 55 -22.89 14.67 2.28
CA PHE A 55 -24.29 14.27 2.45
C PHE A 55 -25.26 15.44 2.68
N SER A 56 -24.74 16.62 3.06
CA SER A 56 -25.56 17.84 3.10
C SER A 56 -25.92 18.37 1.71
N GLN A 57 -25.12 18.03 0.69
CA GLN A 57 -25.31 18.49 -0.69
C GLN A 57 -25.95 17.44 -1.57
N ILE A 58 -25.74 16.16 -1.27
CA ILE A 58 -26.14 15.04 -2.12
C ILE A 58 -27.12 14.13 -1.37
N PRO A 59 -28.32 13.87 -1.93
CA PRO A 59 -29.31 13.04 -1.28
C PRO A 59 -28.83 11.59 -1.20
N ILE A 60 -29.12 10.92 -0.07
CA ILE A 60 -28.73 9.52 0.20
C ILE A 60 -29.24 8.55 -0.90
N LYS A 61 -30.36 8.88 -1.55
CA LYS A 61 -30.90 8.08 -2.65
C LYS A 61 -29.95 8.01 -3.85
N GLU A 62 -29.16 9.04 -4.09
CA GLU A 62 -28.19 9.10 -5.20
C GLU A 62 -27.04 8.09 -5.00
N ILE A 63 -26.75 7.68 -3.77
CA ILE A 63 -25.75 6.64 -3.47
C ILE A 63 -26.11 5.33 -4.18
N PHE A 64 -27.40 5.00 -4.26
CA PHE A 64 -27.88 3.79 -4.94
C PHE A 64 -28.03 3.97 -6.45
N SER A 65 -27.65 5.12 -7.00
CA SER A 65 -27.61 5.34 -8.44
C SER A 65 -26.52 4.51 -9.10
N THR A 66 -26.76 4.13 -10.35
CA THR A 66 -25.78 3.52 -11.25
C THR A 66 -24.95 4.54 -12.02
N ASP A 67 -25.26 5.83 -11.89
CA ASP A 67 -24.55 6.89 -12.59
C ASP A 67 -23.45 7.48 -11.72
N LEU A 68 -22.20 7.34 -12.18
CA LEU A 68 -21.03 7.94 -11.55
C LEU A 68 -20.31 8.83 -12.56
N ASN A 69 -20.45 10.14 -12.40
CA ASN A 69 -19.72 11.12 -13.19
C ASN A 69 -19.39 12.39 -12.38
N PRO A 70 -18.38 12.34 -11.49
CA PRO A 70 -18.02 13.48 -10.63
C PRO A 70 -17.46 14.70 -11.38
N LEU A 71 -17.02 14.50 -12.63
CA LEU A 71 -16.39 15.54 -13.46
C LEU A 71 -17.35 16.17 -14.47
N ALA A 72 -18.61 15.74 -14.50
CA ALA A 72 -19.63 16.34 -15.35
C ALA A 72 -20.05 17.73 -14.86
N GLN A 73 -20.69 18.51 -15.74
CA GLN A 73 -21.31 19.79 -15.37
C GLN A 73 -22.35 19.62 -14.26
N ASN A 74 -23.09 18.51 -14.29
CA ASN A 74 -23.96 18.06 -13.20
C ASN A 74 -23.34 16.79 -12.60
N PRO A 75 -22.56 16.90 -11.52
CA PRO A 75 -21.81 15.77 -10.99
C PRO A 75 -22.75 14.75 -10.36
N THR A 76 -22.53 13.47 -10.66
CA THR A 76 -23.27 12.34 -10.08
C THR A 76 -22.34 11.42 -9.32
N PHE A 77 -22.81 10.93 -8.16
CA PHE A 77 -21.99 10.21 -7.19
C PHE A 77 -22.51 8.79 -6.85
N GLY A 78 -23.04 8.08 -7.85
CA GLY A 78 -23.49 6.71 -7.68
C GLY A 78 -22.41 5.79 -7.11
N PHE A 79 -22.73 5.04 -6.06
CA PHE A 79 -21.79 4.16 -5.38
C PHE A 79 -21.76 2.75 -5.99
N ILE A 80 -22.84 2.33 -6.64
CA ILE A 80 -22.94 1.01 -7.27
C ILE A 80 -21.81 0.74 -8.26
N PRO A 81 -21.45 1.67 -9.18
CA PRO A 81 -20.32 1.48 -10.09
C PRO A 81 -18.97 1.31 -9.39
N LEU A 82 -18.76 1.97 -8.24
CA LEU A 82 -17.52 1.84 -7.47
C LEU A 82 -17.38 0.44 -6.89
N ILE A 83 -18.45 -0.11 -6.31
CA ILE A 83 -18.46 -1.48 -5.79
C ILE A 83 -18.24 -2.48 -6.93
N THR A 84 -19.03 -2.38 -7.99
CA THR A 84 -18.99 -3.36 -9.09
C THR A 84 -17.65 -3.32 -9.82
N ALA A 85 -17.09 -2.13 -10.08
CA ALA A 85 -15.75 -2.00 -10.66
C ALA A 85 -14.69 -2.61 -9.74
N THR A 86 -14.72 -2.33 -8.45
CA THR A 86 -13.76 -2.90 -7.48
C THR A 86 -13.83 -4.42 -7.46
N LEU A 87 -15.04 -4.99 -7.40
CA LEU A 87 -15.24 -6.44 -7.40
C LEU A 87 -14.78 -7.09 -8.70
N LEU A 88 -15.13 -6.52 -9.86
CA LEU A 88 -14.74 -7.03 -11.17
C LEU A 88 -13.22 -6.99 -11.36
N VAL A 89 -12.59 -5.84 -11.07
CA VAL A 89 -11.13 -5.69 -11.17
C VAL A 89 -10.43 -6.66 -10.23
N THR A 90 -10.90 -6.77 -8.97
CA THR A 90 -10.31 -7.69 -8.00
C THR A 90 -10.45 -9.15 -8.43
N LEU A 91 -11.62 -9.54 -8.96
CA LEU A 91 -11.85 -10.89 -9.46
C LEU A 91 -10.92 -11.23 -10.63
N ILE A 92 -10.86 -10.36 -11.64
CA ILE A 92 -9.99 -10.54 -12.81
C ILE A 92 -8.52 -10.57 -12.36
N ALA A 93 -8.12 -9.66 -11.48
CA ALA A 93 -6.76 -9.61 -10.94
C ALA A 93 -6.41 -10.91 -10.20
N MET A 94 -7.29 -11.45 -9.36
CA MET A 94 -7.05 -12.72 -8.67
C MET A 94 -6.97 -13.91 -9.62
N LEU A 95 -7.85 -13.97 -10.63
CA LEU A 95 -7.83 -15.05 -11.62
C LEU A 95 -6.50 -15.13 -12.38
N VAL A 96 -5.79 -14.02 -12.54
CA VAL A 96 -4.48 -13.98 -13.20
C VAL A 96 -3.32 -14.07 -12.18
N ALA A 97 -3.37 -13.28 -11.12
CA ALA A 97 -2.29 -13.17 -10.14
C ALA A 97 -2.14 -14.43 -9.30
N VAL A 98 -3.23 -15.11 -8.92
CA VAL A 98 -3.16 -16.30 -8.07
C VAL A 98 -2.48 -17.46 -8.80
N PRO A 99 -2.88 -17.86 -10.02
CA PRO A 99 -2.21 -18.95 -10.72
C PRO A 99 -0.73 -18.64 -11.01
N ILE A 100 -0.42 -17.43 -11.46
CA ILE A 100 0.96 -17.03 -11.80
C ILE A 100 1.82 -16.94 -10.53
N GLY A 101 1.32 -16.30 -9.48
CA GLY A 101 2.02 -16.15 -8.20
C GLY A 101 2.25 -17.50 -7.53
N MET A 102 1.25 -18.38 -7.53
CA MET A 102 1.37 -19.72 -6.97
C MET A 102 2.35 -20.57 -7.78
N ALA A 103 2.30 -20.53 -9.12
CA ALA A 103 3.26 -21.24 -9.98
C ALA A 103 4.70 -20.74 -9.76
N ALA A 104 4.90 -19.42 -9.64
CA ALA A 104 6.21 -18.83 -9.35
C ALA A 104 6.72 -19.25 -7.96
N ALA A 105 5.86 -19.26 -6.94
CA ALA A 105 6.21 -19.70 -5.60
C ALA A 105 6.59 -21.19 -5.54
N ILE A 106 5.83 -22.05 -6.22
CA ILE A 106 6.13 -23.49 -6.34
C ILE A 106 7.45 -23.69 -7.10
N HIS A 107 7.67 -22.98 -8.21
CA HIS A 107 8.91 -23.08 -8.96
C HIS A 107 10.12 -22.68 -8.11
N LEU A 108 10.04 -21.56 -7.39
CA LEU A 108 11.15 -21.06 -6.59
C LEU A 108 11.46 -21.95 -5.37
N SER A 109 10.43 -22.56 -4.78
CA SER A 109 10.58 -23.44 -3.61
C SER A 109 11.08 -24.83 -3.99
N GLN A 110 10.51 -25.46 -5.02
CA GLN A 110 10.77 -26.88 -5.32
C GLN A 110 11.72 -27.11 -6.49
N PHE A 111 11.71 -26.24 -7.51
CA PHE A 111 12.37 -26.52 -8.79
C PHE A 111 13.57 -25.61 -9.09
N ALA A 112 13.68 -24.45 -8.43
CA ALA A 112 14.75 -23.50 -8.68
C ALA A 112 16.08 -23.96 -8.07
N THR A 113 17.11 -24.04 -8.91
CA THR A 113 18.49 -24.26 -8.47
C THR A 113 19.01 -23.07 -7.66
N GLU A 114 20.03 -23.29 -6.83
CA GLU A 114 20.62 -22.26 -5.95
C GLU A 114 21.00 -20.97 -6.69
N ARG A 115 21.52 -21.07 -7.92
CA ARG A 115 21.83 -19.90 -8.77
C ARG A 115 20.58 -19.10 -9.13
N LYS A 116 19.50 -19.76 -9.56
CA LYS A 116 18.24 -19.10 -9.93
C LYS A 116 17.62 -18.43 -8.71
N ARG A 117 17.60 -19.11 -7.56
CA ARG A 117 17.06 -18.56 -6.32
C ARG A 117 17.80 -17.31 -5.86
N ARG A 118 19.14 -17.29 -5.98
CA ARG A 118 19.98 -16.13 -5.63
C ARG A 118 19.69 -14.89 -6.47
N ILE A 119 19.16 -15.04 -7.70
CA ILE A 119 18.80 -13.91 -8.58
C ILE A 119 17.33 -13.55 -8.43
N LEU A 120 16.44 -14.55 -8.53
CA LEU A 120 15.00 -14.32 -8.53
C LEU A 120 14.49 -13.76 -7.20
N LYS A 121 15.02 -14.24 -6.07
CA LYS A 121 14.53 -13.82 -4.75
C LYS A 121 14.78 -12.32 -4.50
N PRO A 122 16.00 -11.76 -4.68
CA PRO A 122 16.22 -10.32 -4.57
C PRO A 122 15.40 -9.51 -5.57
N VAL A 123 15.24 -9.97 -6.81
CA VAL A 123 14.42 -9.27 -7.81
C VAL A 123 12.97 -9.18 -7.34
N LEU A 124 12.39 -10.27 -6.82
CA LEU A 124 11.04 -10.26 -6.27
C LEU A 124 10.91 -9.35 -5.04
N GLU A 125 11.92 -9.34 -4.15
CA GLU A 125 11.95 -8.44 -2.99
C GLU A 125 12.01 -6.96 -3.42
N VAL A 126 12.81 -6.63 -4.44
CA VAL A 126 12.89 -5.27 -5.00
C VAL A 126 11.58 -4.87 -5.66
N LEU A 127 10.99 -5.75 -6.48
CA LEU A 127 9.68 -5.49 -7.11
C LEU A 127 8.58 -5.28 -6.05
N ALA A 128 8.57 -6.10 -5.00
CA ALA A 128 7.62 -5.94 -3.89
C ALA A 128 7.84 -4.64 -3.09
N GLY A 129 9.07 -4.10 -3.10
CA GLY A 129 9.42 -2.85 -2.45
C GLY A 129 9.10 -1.58 -3.25
N ILE A 130 8.68 -1.70 -4.52
CA ILE A 130 8.31 -0.54 -5.33
C ILE A 130 7.01 0.07 -4.78
N PRO A 131 6.94 1.41 -4.57
CA PRO A 131 5.73 2.06 -4.08
C PRO A 131 4.55 1.83 -5.02
N THR A 132 3.37 1.53 -4.46
CA THR A 132 2.16 1.25 -5.23
C THR A 132 1.77 2.40 -6.18
N ILE A 133 2.03 3.66 -5.79
CA ILE A 133 1.78 4.83 -6.63
C ILE A 133 2.60 4.84 -7.93
N VAL A 134 3.81 4.27 -7.92
CA VAL A 134 4.67 4.17 -9.10
C VAL A 134 4.04 3.20 -10.11
N TYR A 135 3.53 2.06 -9.64
CA TYR A 135 2.82 1.11 -10.50
C TYR A 135 1.52 1.68 -11.06
N GLY A 136 0.77 2.44 -10.26
CA GLY A 136 -0.44 3.12 -10.72
C GLY A 136 -0.16 4.15 -11.82
N PHE A 137 0.86 4.99 -11.62
CA PHE A 137 1.27 5.97 -12.62
C PHE A 137 1.85 5.32 -13.88
N PHE A 138 2.66 4.27 -13.75
CA PHE A 138 3.15 3.49 -14.89
C PHE A 138 2.00 2.88 -15.70
N ALA A 139 1.02 2.31 -15.02
CA ALA A 139 -0.16 1.77 -15.67
C ALA A 139 -0.92 2.85 -16.45
N TYR A 140 -1.15 4.02 -15.84
CA TYR A 140 -1.81 5.15 -16.51
C TYR A 140 -1.02 5.68 -17.71
N SER A 141 0.28 5.96 -17.54
CA SER A 141 1.09 6.64 -18.56
C SER A 141 1.61 5.73 -19.66
N PHE A 142 1.73 4.43 -19.42
CA PHE A 142 2.29 3.47 -20.38
C PHE A 142 1.30 2.38 -20.78
N VAL A 143 0.62 1.75 -19.81
CA VAL A 143 -0.27 0.60 -20.11
C VAL A 143 -1.56 1.04 -20.77
N THR A 144 -2.23 2.09 -20.26
CA THR A 144 -3.47 2.63 -20.82
C THR A 144 -3.33 3.01 -22.32
N PRO A 145 -2.32 3.80 -22.75
CA PRO A 145 -2.16 4.10 -24.17
C PRO A 145 -1.77 2.88 -25.01
N LEU A 146 -1.00 1.94 -24.46
CA LEU A 146 -0.66 0.69 -25.15
C LEU A 146 -1.92 -0.16 -25.41
N LEU A 147 -2.81 -0.28 -24.43
CA LEU A 147 -4.07 -1.01 -24.57
C LEU A 147 -5.02 -0.34 -25.57
N ALA A 148 -5.10 1.00 -25.55
CA ALA A 148 -5.91 1.75 -26.50
C ALA A 148 -5.43 1.57 -27.95
N MET A 149 -4.13 1.33 -28.17
CA MET A 149 -3.58 1.01 -29.49
C MET A 149 -3.94 -0.42 -29.94
N LEU A 150 -3.94 -1.39 -29.00
CA LEU A 150 -4.22 -2.80 -29.30
C LEU A 150 -5.71 -3.10 -29.47
N ILE A 151 -6.58 -2.38 -28.76
CA ILE A 151 -8.02 -2.61 -28.77
C ILE A 151 -8.72 -1.33 -29.26
N PRO A 152 -9.12 -1.26 -30.54
CA PRO A 152 -9.82 -0.11 -31.09
C PRO A 152 -11.12 0.16 -30.35
N GLY A 153 -11.32 1.41 -29.90
CA GLY A 153 -12.52 1.83 -29.16
C GLY A 153 -12.40 1.77 -27.63
N LEU A 154 -11.24 1.41 -27.10
CA LEU A 154 -10.99 1.49 -25.66
C LEU A 154 -10.90 2.97 -25.24
N GLY A 155 -11.86 3.42 -24.42
CA GLY A 155 -11.85 4.76 -23.86
C GLY A 155 -10.72 4.94 -22.84
N ALA A 156 -10.31 6.20 -22.62
CA ALA A 156 -9.31 6.54 -21.59
C ALA A 156 -9.73 6.00 -20.21
N LYS A 157 -11.02 6.12 -19.87
CA LYS A 157 -11.63 5.52 -18.69
C LYS A 157 -12.11 4.11 -18.99
N ASN A 158 -11.42 3.11 -18.49
CA ASN A 158 -11.75 1.70 -18.71
C ASN A 158 -11.43 0.83 -17.48
N ILE A 159 -11.93 -0.40 -17.45
CA ILE A 159 -11.76 -1.33 -16.32
C ILE A 159 -10.39 -2.05 -16.37
N LEU A 160 -9.77 -2.11 -17.55
CA LEU A 160 -8.53 -2.88 -17.78
C LEU A 160 -7.27 -2.12 -17.36
N SER A 161 -7.36 -0.80 -17.24
CA SER A 161 -6.25 0.08 -16.89
C SER A 161 -6.77 1.33 -16.19
N PRO A 162 -6.01 1.89 -15.23
CA PRO A 162 -6.37 3.16 -14.61
C PRO A 162 -6.31 4.27 -15.66
N GLY A 163 -7.42 4.98 -15.87
CA GLY A 163 -7.54 6.12 -16.78
C GLY A 163 -8.88 6.82 -16.68
#